data_AF-C9ST63-F1
#
_entry.id   AF-C9ST63-F1
#
_cell.length_a   1.000
_cell.length_b   1.000
_cell.length_c   1.000
_cell.angle_alpha   90.00
_cell.angle_beta   90.00
_cell.angle_gamma   90.00
#
_symmetry.space_group_name_H-M   'P 1'
#
loop_
_entity.id
_entity.type
_entity.pdbx_description
1 polymer ?
#
loop_
_entity_poly.entity_id
_entity_poly.type
_entity_poly.pdbx_seq_one_letter_code
_entity_poly.pdbx_strand_id
1 'polypeptide(L)'
;MATQYEDSHEPLLVLDAAQQPPRDPDPRRRRLPLHPPAAAVPDPACDRPLDRQRLPSSSPSSKPSPPTLTSPPVEIPGVGQSYLDALDRVDRKTLGQEEQCPICAERFLDDQYCLVVELPCHHSHRFDLECVGPWLMGKGSCPMCRKDLTKKKEVPIVQDDEEDDDPDGLYA
;
A
#
# COMPACT_ATOMS: atom_id res chain seq x y z
N MET A 1 -28.33 -36.45 67.94
CA MET A 1 -29.13 -35.38 67.33
C MET A 1 -28.32 -34.83 66.18
N ALA A 2 -28.62 -35.26 64.95
CA ALA A 2 -27.96 -34.83 63.73
C ALA A 2 -28.99 -34.81 62.60
N THR A 3 -29.11 -33.68 61.90
CA THR A 3 -29.62 -33.45 60.53
C THR A 3 -29.36 -31.95 60.24
N GLN A 4 -28.39 -31.62 59.37
CA GLN A 4 -28.53 -31.26 57.94
C GLN A 4 -29.22 -29.90 57.74
N TYR A 5 -28.49 -28.85 57.33
CA TYR A 5 -28.09 -28.46 55.96
C TYR A 5 -29.27 -27.89 55.17
N GLU A 6 -29.18 -26.59 54.87
CA GLU A 6 -29.77 -25.80 53.76
C GLU A 6 -29.53 -24.33 54.13
N ASP A 7 -29.37 -23.33 53.27
CA ASP A 7 -29.14 -23.18 51.84
C ASP A 7 -29.04 -21.65 51.70
N SER A 8 -27.83 -21.12 51.51
CA SER A 8 -27.62 -19.69 51.31
C SER A 8 -26.54 -19.48 50.28
N HIS A 9 -26.79 -20.08 49.11
CA HIS A 9 -26.11 -19.73 47.89
C HIS A 9 -27.14 -18.98 47.05
N GLU A 10 -27.18 -17.65 47.20
CA GLU A 10 -27.99 -16.80 46.34
C GLU A 10 -27.60 -17.02 44.88
N PRO A 11 -28.55 -17.40 44.00
CA PRO A 11 -28.35 -17.38 42.57
C PRO A 11 -28.91 -16.07 41.99
N LEU A 12 -28.47 -15.78 40.76
CA LEU A 12 -29.05 -14.79 39.82
C LEU A 12 -28.54 -13.36 39.95
N LEU A 13 -27.46 -13.04 39.23
CA LEU A 13 -27.52 -12.11 38.09
C LEU A 13 -26.51 -12.58 37.03
N VAL A 14 -27.05 -13.28 36.04
CA VAL A 14 -26.41 -13.67 34.80
C VAL A 14 -25.94 -12.42 34.03
N LEU A 15 -24.63 -12.20 33.90
CA LEU A 15 -24.09 -11.32 32.85
C LEU A 15 -24.13 -12.08 31.54
N ASP A 16 -25.32 -12.11 30.95
CA ASP A 16 -25.58 -12.57 29.59
C ASP A 16 -25.38 -11.38 28.65
N ALA A 17 -24.25 -11.38 27.94
CA ALA A 17 -24.08 -10.83 26.60
C ALA A 17 -22.61 -10.95 26.24
N ALA A 18 -22.23 -12.15 25.78
CA ALA A 18 -21.13 -12.24 24.85
C ALA A 18 -21.44 -11.28 23.69
N GLN A 19 -20.78 -10.13 23.64
CA GLN A 19 -20.68 -9.34 22.42
C GLN A 19 -19.78 -10.14 21.47
N GLN A 20 -20.32 -11.23 20.94
CA GLN A 20 -19.75 -11.92 19.81
C GLN A 20 -19.66 -10.87 18.68
N PRO A 21 -18.49 -10.65 18.07
CA PRO A 21 -18.42 -9.83 16.86
C PRO A 21 -19.35 -10.44 15.79
N PRO A 22 -19.94 -9.63 14.89
CA PRO A 22 -20.82 -10.13 13.86
C PRO A 22 -20.13 -11.28 13.12
N ARG A 23 -20.87 -12.39 12.99
CA ARG A 23 -20.43 -13.56 12.23
C ARG A 23 -20.33 -13.13 10.78
N ASP A 24 -19.09 -13.00 10.33
CA ASP A 24 -18.68 -12.77 8.95
C ASP A 24 -19.53 -13.64 7.98
N PRO A 25 -20.34 -13.03 7.10
CA PRO A 25 -21.11 -13.77 6.10
C PRO A 25 -20.30 -14.02 4.82
N ASP A 26 -18.97 -13.80 4.79
CA ASP A 26 -18.21 -13.87 3.55
C ASP A 26 -18.01 -15.34 3.10
N PRO A 27 -18.60 -15.76 1.97
CA PRO A 27 -18.45 -17.12 1.47
C PRO A 27 -17.05 -17.42 0.91
N ARG A 28 -16.09 -16.48 0.96
CA ARG A 28 -14.75 -16.62 0.38
C ARG A 28 -13.65 -16.86 1.43
N ARG A 29 -13.97 -16.90 2.73
CA ARG A 29 -13.10 -17.56 3.75
C ARG A 29 -13.16 -19.10 3.67
N ARG A 30 -13.12 -19.67 2.47
CA ARG A 30 -12.68 -21.04 2.29
C ARG A 30 -11.16 -21.06 2.45
N ARG A 31 -10.70 -21.76 3.50
CA ARG A 31 -9.30 -22.13 3.72
C ARG A 31 -8.63 -22.42 2.37
N LEU A 32 -7.55 -21.71 2.08
CA LEU A 32 -6.64 -22.12 1.00
C LEU A 32 -6.29 -23.60 1.26
N PRO A 33 -6.51 -24.50 0.28
CA PRO A 33 -6.13 -25.89 0.47
C PRO A 33 -4.62 -25.92 0.71
N LEU A 34 -4.23 -26.42 1.88
CA LEU A 34 -2.90 -26.95 2.14
C LEU A 34 -2.63 -27.92 0.99
N HIS A 35 -1.72 -27.56 0.09
CA HIS A 35 -1.32 -28.43 -1.01
C HIS A 35 -0.91 -29.79 -0.43
N PRO A 36 -1.52 -30.91 -0.84
CA PRO A 36 -1.01 -32.21 -0.48
C PRO A 36 0.30 -32.49 -1.26
N PRO A 37 1.23 -33.27 -0.67
CA PRO A 37 2.47 -33.67 -1.32
C PRO A 37 2.24 -34.90 -2.21
N ALA A 38 2.74 -34.88 -3.45
CA ALA A 38 2.79 -36.10 -4.25
C ALA A 38 3.92 -36.10 -5.28
N ALA A 39 4.82 -37.07 -5.07
CA ALA A 39 5.49 -37.90 -6.07
C ALA A 39 6.62 -37.32 -6.94
N ALA A 40 7.84 -37.63 -6.48
CA ALA A 40 8.96 -38.18 -7.24
C ALA A 40 8.78 -38.36 -8.75
N VAL A 41 9.61 -37.67 -9.53
CA VAL A 41 10.02 -38.08 -10.87
C VAL A 41 11.47 -38.61 -10.80
N PRO A 42 11.76 -39.81 -11.33
CA PRO A 42 13.13 -40.34 -11.36
C PRO A 42 13.97 -39.70 -12.46
N ASP A 43 15.25 -39.53 -12.10
CA ASP A 43 16.38 -39.07 -12.91
C ASP A 43 16.59 -39.92 -14.17
N PRO A 44 16.99 -39.32 -15.29
CA PRO A 44 18.12 -39.92 -16.01
C PRO A 44 19.20 -38.91 -16.40
N ALA A 45 20.33 -39.04 -15.72
CA ALA A 45 21.69 -38.76 -16.15
C ALA A 45 21.87 -38.59 -17.68
N CYS A 46 22.21 -37.37 -18.09
CA CYS A 46 23.06 -37.15 -19.26
C CYS A 46 24.22 -36.23 -18.86
N ASP A 47 25.31 -36.91 -18.52
CA ASP A 47 26.70 -36.51 -18.69
C ASP A 47 26.88 -35.27 -19.59
N ARG A 48 27.24 -34.12 -19.01
CA ARG A 48 27.94 -33.08 -19.75
C ARG A 48 29.21 -32.67 -19.00
N PRO A 49 30.36 -32.69 -19.68
CA PRO A 49 31.66 -32.61 -19.05
C PRO A 49 31.91 -31.25 -18.39
N LEU A 50 32.60 -31.33 -17.25
CA LEU A 50 33.21 -30.24 -16.51
C LEU A 50 34.24 -29.52 -17.40
N ASP A 51 33.79 -28.60 -18.25
CA ASP A 51 34.70 -27.71 -18.94
C ASP A 51 35.04 -26.51 -18.05
N ARG A 52 36.09 -26.75 -17.27
CA ARG A 52 36.70 -25.87 -16.28
C ARG A 52 37.44 -24.72 -16.97
N GLN A 53 36.73 -23.88 -17.72
CA GLN A 53 37.32 -22.66 -18.30
C GLN A 53 37.25 -21.49 -17.31
N ARG A 54 38.31 -21.46 -16.50
CA ARG A 54 38.90 -20.32 -15.80
C ARG A 54 38.63 -18.99 -16.52
N LEU A 55 37.73 -18.17 -15.97
CA LEU A 55 37.66 -16.75 -16.34
C LEU A 55 38.84 -16.01 -15.68
N PRO A 56 39.62 -15.22 -16.44
CA PRO A 56 40.71 -14.43 -15.88
C PRO A 56 40.15 -13.32 -14.98
N SER A 57 40.63 -13.33 -13.75
CA SER A 57 40.44 -12.31 -12.72
C SER A 57 41.04 -10.98 -13.17
N SER A 58 40.22 -10.08 -13.70
CA SER A 58 40.60 -8.66 -13.92
C SER A 58 39.37 -7.77 -14.07
N SER A 59 38.83 -7.27 -12.96
CA SER A 59 38.31 -5.89 -12.92
C SER A 59 38.14 -5.41 -11.47
N PRO A 60 38.64 -4.20 -11.14
CA PRO A 60 38.60 -3.64 -9.80
C PRO A 60 37.23 -3.00 -9.54
N SER A 61 36.27 -3.78 -9.05
CA SER A 61 35.04 -3.20 -8.51
C SER A 61 35.25 -2.84 -7.05
N SER A 62 35.52 -1.55 -6.82
CA SER A 62 35.32 -0.87 -5.55
C SER A 62 33.95 -1.24 -4.98
N LYS A 63 33.90 -2.23 -4.09
CA LYS A 63 32.70 -2.51 -3.31
C LYS A 63 32.51 -1.33 -2.35
N PRO A 64 31.35 -0.65 -2.32
CA PRO A 64 31.08 0.29 -1.25
C PRO A 64 31.09 -0.49 0.08
N SER A 65 31.87 0.00 1.03
CA SER A 65 31.99 -0.57 2.37
C SER A 65 30.62 -0.62 3.07
N PRO A 66 30.35 -1.63 3.92
CA PRO A 66 29.15 -1.63 4.75
C PRO A 66 29.16 -0.39 5.65
N PRO A 67 28.01 0.29 5.86
CA PRO A 67 27.97 1.46 6.73
C PRO A 67 28.32 1.03 8.16
N THR A 68 29.35 1.65 8.72
CA THR A 68 29.70 1.51 10.14
C THR A 68 28.59 2.09 11.00
N LEU A 69 28.25 1.42 12.11
CA LEU A 69 27.18 1.75 13.08
C LEU A 69 27.18 3.20 13.62
N THR A 70 28.20 3.99 13.31
CA THR A 70 28.41 5.36 13.79
C THR A 70 27.94 6.46 12.84
N SER A 71 27.31 6.12 11.72
CA SER A 71 26.76 7.10 10.77
C SER A 71 25.33 6.74 10.46
N PRO A 72 24.31 7.46 11.00
CA PRO A 72 22.93 7.22 10.62
C PRO A 72 22.79 7.39 9.10
N PRO A 73 22.07 6.50 8.40
CA PRO A 73 21.93 6.59 6.96
C PRO A 73 21.35 7.95 6.57
N VAL A 74 22.16 8.66 5.78
CA VAL A 74 21.95 10.02 5.31
C VAL A 74 20.90 9.99 4.21
N GLU A 75 19.74 10.58 4.52
CA GLU A 75 18.64 10.94 3.64
C GLU A 75 17.75 9.79 3.16
N ILE A 76 16.55 9.70 3.76
CA ILE A 76 15.45 8.88 3.24
C ILE A 76 14.94 9.59 1.97
N PRO A 77 15.01 8.98 0.78
CA PRO A 77 14.64 9.62 -0.50
C PRO A 77 13.12 9.75 -0.70
N GLY A 78 12.37 9.80 0.40
CA GLY A 78 10.92 9.86 0.38
C GLY A 78 10.38 11.27 0.19
N VAL A 79 9.05 11.36 0.11
CA VAL A 79 8.34 12.62 0.05
C VAL A 79 7.95 13.10 1.45
N GLY A 80 7.91 14.42 1.66
CA GLY A 80 7.45 15.01 2.91
C GLY A 80 5.93 14.97 3.07
N GLN A 81 5.45 15.20 4.29
CA GLN A 81 4.01 15.25 4.62
C GLN A 81 3.24 16.23 3.72
N SER A 82 3.81 17.40 3.45
CA SER A 82 3.23 18.40 2.55
C SER A 82 2.97 17.91 1.13
N TYR A 83 3.73 16.92 0.66
CA TYR A 83 3.48 16.28 -0.65
C TYR A 83 2.27 15.36 -0.59
N LEU A 84 2.10 14.61 0.50
CA LEU A 84 0.94 13.72 0.69
C LEU A 84 -0.36 14.51 0.75
N ASP A 85 -0.34 15.65 1.46
CA ASP A 85 -1.51 16.52 1.60
C ASP A 85 -1.90 17.22 0.28
N ALA A 86 -0.95 17.36 -0.65
CA ALA A 86 -1.14 17.97 -1.96
C ALA A 86 -1.57 16.97 -3.06
N LEU A 87 -1.72 15.68 -2.75
CA LEU A 87 -2.21 14.70 -3.71
C LEU A 87 -3.69 14.93 -4.04
N ASP A 88 -4.05 14.62 -5.29
CA ASP A 88 -5.44 14.72 -5.76
C ASP A 88 -6.33 13.74 -5.00
N ARG A 89 -7.39 14.29 -4.39
CA ARG A 89 -8.38 13.50 -3.63
C ARG A 89 -9.50 13.07 -4.56
N VAL A 90 -9.88 11.81 -4.48
CA VAL A 90 -10.97 11.25 -5.29
C VAL A 90 -12.23 11.17 -4.43
N ASP A 91 -13.32 11.72 -4.95
CA ASP A 91 -14.62 11.65 -4.29
C ASP A 91 -15.17 10.22 -4.28
N ARG A 92 -15.68 9.79 -3.12
CA ARG A 92 -16.31 8.47 -2.93
C ARG A 92 -17.44 8.19 -3.91
N LYS A 93 -18.11 9.23 -4.40
CA LYS A 93 -19.21 9.13 -5.38
C LYS A 93 -18.75 8.71 -6.77
N THR A 94 -17.48 8.95 -7.09
CA THR A 94 -16.88 8.62 -8.38
C THR A 94 -16.18 7.26 -8.39
N LEU A 95 -15.99 6.66 -7.21
CA LEU A 95 -15.36 5.36 -7.06
C LEU A 95 -16.33 4.23 -7.41
N GLY A 96 -15.82 3.20 -8.07
CA GLY A 96 -16.57 1.98 -8.34
C GLY A 96 -16.82 1.18 -7.06
N GLN A 97 -17.94 0.44 -7.00
CA GLN A 97 -18.27 -0.42 -5.85
C GLN A 97 -17.29 -1.58 -5.64
N GLU A 98 -16.55 -1.94 -6.68
CA GLU A 98 -15.55 -3.00 -6.68
C GLU A 98 -14.11 -2.47 -6.60
N GLU A 99 -13.91 -1.15 -6.55
CA GLU A 99 -12.58 -0.58 -6.39
C GLU A 99 -12.07 -0.79 -4.96
N GLN A 100 -10.84 -1.28 -4.86
CA GLN A 100 -10.18 -1.61 -3.61
C GLN A 100 -8.75 -1.10 -3.60
N CYS A 101 -8.25 -0.79 -2.41
CA CYS A 101 -6.87 -0.37 -2.22
C CYS A 101 -5.93 -1.56 -2.49
N PRO A 102 -4.96 -1.45 -3.40
CA PRO A 102 -4.05 -2.55 -3.72
C PRO A 102 -3.00 -2.82 -2.62
N ILE A 103 -2.94 -1.99 -1.57
CA ILE A 103 -2.01 -2.17 -0.44
C ILE A 103 -2.66 -3.01 0.67
N CYS A 104 -3.84 -2.61 1.14
CA CYS A 104 -4.57 -3.32 2.21
C CYS A 104 -5.60 -4.33 1.68
N ALA A 105 -5.91 -4.29 0.38
CA ALA A 105 -6.94 -5.11 -0.29
C ALA A 105 -8.38 -4.87 0.21
N GLU A 106 -8.63 -3.75 0.89
CA GLU A 106 -9.94 -3.35 1.37
C GLU A 106 -10.68 -2.50 0.34
N ARG A 107 -12.01 -2.60 0.30
CA ARG A 107 -12.83 -1.78 -0.60
C ARG A 107 -12.92 -0.36 -0.08
N PHE A 108 -12.76 0.61 -0.98
CA PHE A 108 -12.84 2.03 -0.60
C PHE A 108 -14.20 2.42 -0.02
N LEU A 109 -15.27 1.79 -0.51
CA LEU A 109 -16.63 2.08 -0.08
C LEU A 109 -17.04 1.38 1.22
N ASP A 110 -16.30 0.36 1.68
CA ASP A 110 -16.60 -0.36 2.93
C ASP A 110 -16.29 0.50 4.17
N ASP A 111 -15.20 1.28 4.11
CA ASP A 111 -14.85 2.22 5.17
C ASP A 111 -15.52 3.58 4.94
N GLN A 112 -16.24 4.08 5.95
CA GLN A 112 -16.92 5.39 5.93
C GLN A 112 -15.96 6.58 5.83
N TYR A 113 -14.74 6.46 6.38
CA TYR A 113 -13.76 7.54 6.48
C TYR A 113 -12.56 7.36 5.55
N CYS A 114 -12.61 6.37 4.66
CA CYS A 114 -11.55 6.11 3.72
C CYS A 114 -11.29 7.33 2.83
N LEU A 115 -10.04 7.81 2.88
CA LEU A 115 -9.51 8.92 2.10
C LEU A 115 -8.72 8.37 0.92
N VAL A 116 -9.34 8.37 -0.26
CA VAL A 116 -8.70 7.90 -1.49
C VAL A 116 -7.95 9.03 -2.18
N VAL A 117 -6.68 8.77 -2.48
CA VAL A 117 -5.82 9.67 -3.25
C VAL A 117 -5.39 9.03 -4.55
N GLU A 118 -5.28 9.85 -5.58
CA GLU A 118 -4.76 9.48 -6.88
C GLU A 118 -3.30 9.94 -7.02
N LEU A 119 -2.42 9.03 -7.44
CA LEU A 119 -1.02 9.38 -7.67
C LEU A 119 -0.83 10.00 -9.06
N PRO A 120 0.04 11.03 -9.21
CA PRO A 120 0.24 11.74 -10.48
C PRO A 120 0.94 10.92 -11.56
N CYS A 121 1.27 9.65 -11.28
CA CYS A 121 1.83 8.74 -12.26
C CYS A 121 0.79 8.17 -13.23
N HIS A 122 -0.44 7.90 -12.77
CA HIS A 122 -1.52 7.34 -13.60
C HIS A 122 -2.88 7.43 -12.87
N HIS A 123 -3.96 7.70 -13.61
CA HIS A 123 -5.30 7.87 -13.03
C HIS A 123 -5.89 6.62 -12.36
N SER A 124 -5.42 5.43 -12.73
CA SER A 124 -5.83 4.17 -12.08
C SER A 124 -5.05 3.84 -10.80
N HIS A 125 -4.06 4.66 -10.43
CA HIS A 125 -3.23 4.43 -9.25
C HIS A 125 -3.84 5.13 -8.04
N ARG A 126 -4.91 4.52 -7.53
CA ARG A 126 -5.69 4.99 -6.39
C ARG A 126 -5.39 4.16 -5.16
N PHE A 127 -5.21 4.82 -4.02
CA PHE A 127 -4.89 4.18 -2.75
C PHE A 127 -5.47 4.98 -1.60
N ASP A 128 -5.61 4.33 -0.45
CA ASP A 128 -5.90 5.05 0.78
C ASP A 128 -4.69 5.86 1.22
N LEU A 129 -4.92 7.09 1.68
CA LEU A 129 -3.88 7.98 2.18
C LEU A 129 -3.08 7.35 3.33
N GLU A 130 -3.76 6.61 4.21
CA GLU A 130 -3.13 5.89 5.32
C GLU A 130 -2.20 4.75 4.87
N CYS A 131 -2.54 4.11 3.74
CA CYS A 131 -1.76 3.00 3.20
C CYS A 131 -0.58 3.49 2.38
N VAL A 132 -0.78 4.51 1.55
CA VAL A 132 0.24 5.01 0.62
C VAL A 132 1.18 6.03 1.26
N GLY A 133 0.74 6.74 2.30
CA GLY A 133 1.54 7.73 3.02
C GLY A 133 2.87 7.18 3.54
N PRO A 134 2.88 6.12 4.38
CA PRO A 134 4.10 5.52 4.90
C PRO A 134 5.03 5.02 3.79
N TRP A 135 4.47 4.50 2.70
CA TRP A 135 5.23 4.02 1.55
C TRP A 135 5.98 5.16 0.86
N LEU A 136 5.28 6.26 0.57
CA LEU A 136 5.86 7.41 -0.12
C LEU A 136 6.87 8.15 0.76
N MET A 137 6.66 8.24 2.07
CA MET A 137 7.63 8.82 3.01
C MET A 137 8.94 8.03 3.08
N GLY A 138 8.90 6.72 2.83
CA GLY A 138 10.10 5.87 2.85
C GLY A 138 10.79 5.75 1.48
N LYS A 139 10.01 5.62 0.40
CA LYS A 139 10.51 5.24 -0.92
C LYS A 139 10.34 6.32 -1.99
N GLY A 140 9.39 7.25 -1.81
CA GLY A 140 9.06 8.28 -2.80
C GLY A 140 8.59 7.75 -4.16
N SER A 141 8.21 6.47 -4.27
CA SER A 141 7.87 5.82 -5.55
C SER A 141 6.51 5.14 -5.49
N CYS A 142 5.82 5.07 -6.63
CA CYS A 142 4.52 4.41 -6.73
C CYS A 142 4.64 2.87 -6.49
N PRO A 143 3.82 2.27 -5.61
CA PRO A 143 3.87 0.83 -5.34
C PRO A 143 3.47 -0.05 -6.54
N MET A 144 2.69 0.48 -7.50
CA MET A 144 2.25 -0.28 -8.68
C MET A 144 3.21 -0.17 -9.87
N CYS A 145 3.72 1.03 -10.17
CA CYS A 145 4.56 1.25 -11.36
C CYS A 145 6.01 1.63 -11.07
N ARG A 146 6.40 1.74 -9.80
CA ARG A 146 7.75 2.14 -9.34
C ARG A 146 8.24 3.50 -9.84
N LYS A 147 7.34 4.35 -10.36
CA LYS A 147 7.68 5.69 -10.83
C LYS A 147 7.99 6.60 -9.62
N ASP A 148 9.10 7.31 -9.69
CA ASP A 148 9.49 8.29 -8.68
C ASP A 148 8.55 9.50 -8.70
N LEU A 149 7.98 9.81 -7.55
CA LEU A 149 7.01 10.90 -7.35
C LEU A 149 7.64 12.15 -6.71
N THR A 150 8.90 12.06 -6.28
CA THR A 150 9.65 13.19 -5.71
C THR A 150 9.88 14.32 -6.73
N LYS A 151 9.81 14.02 -8.03
CA LYS A 151 10.02 14.97 -9.14
C LYS A 151 8.66 15.45 -9.67
N LYS A 152 8.11 16.48 -9.04
CA LYS A 152 6.82 17.09 -9.42
C LYS A 152 6.83 17.51 -10.89
N LYS A 153 5.77 17.17 -11.64
CA LYS A 153 5.48 17.78 -12.95
C LYS A 153 4.79 19.11 -12.69
N GLU A 154 5.45 20.17 -13.11
CA GLU A 154 5.01 21.57 -13.05
C GLU A 154 3.70 21.72 -13.85
N VAL A 155 2.66 22.24 -13.19
CA VAL A 155 1.36 22.54 -13.81
C VAL A 155 1.53 23.81 -14.65
N PRO A 156 1.20 23.81 -15.96
CA PRO A 156 1.25 25.02 -16.77
C PRO A 156 0.21 26.02 -16.27
N ILE A 157 0.67 27.21 -15.89
CA ILE A 157 -0.18 28.35 -15.56
C ILE A 157 -0.90 28.74 -16.86
N VAL A 158 -2.22 28.59 -16.89
CA VAL A 158 -3.05 29.04 -18.00
C VAL A 158 -2.92 30.57 -18.06
N GLN A 159 -2.37 31.09 -19.15
CA GLN A 159 -2.47 32.51 -19.48
C GLN A 159 -3.94 32.80 -19.71
N ASP A 160 -4.52 33.59 -18.81
CA ASP A 160 -5.80 34.25 -19.03
C ASP A 160 -5.55 35.30 -20.13
N ASP A 161 -6.02 34.98 -21.33
CA ASP A 161 -6.04 35.87 -22.49
C ASP A 161 -7.21 36.84 -22.25
N GLU A 162 -6.97 37.90 -21.48
CA GLU A 162 -7.89 39.05 -21.42
C GLU A 162 -7.76 39.85 -22.71
N GLU A 163 -8.56 39.42 -23.69
CA GLU A 163 -9.41 40.18 -24.60
C GLU A 163 -9.08 41.69 -24.79
N ASP A 164 -8.60 41.97 -26.00
CA ASP A 164 -8.70 43.21 -26.80
C ASP A 164 -9.68 44.29 -26.26
N ASP A 165 -9.16 45.32 -25.58
CA ASP A 165 -9.82 46.63 -25.44
C ASP A 165 -8.99 47.66 -26.22
N ASP A 166 -9.29 47.82 -27.51
CA ASP A 166 -8.89 49.00 -28.30
C ASP A 166 -10.07 49.99 -28.35
N PRO A 167 -10.12 51.00 -27.46
CA PRO A 167 -11.03 52.11 -27.56
C PRO A 167 -10.39 53.33 -28.26
N ASP A 168 -9.46 53.17 -29.23
CA ASP A 168 -8.83 54.31 -29.92
C ASP A 168 -9.56 54.76 -31.20
N GLY A 169 -10.83 54.36 -31.36
CA GLY A 169 -11.69 54.79 -32.46
C GLY A 169 -12.42 56.14 -32.28
N LEU A 170 -11.86 57.15 -31.60
CA LEU A 170 -12.59 58.43 -31.40
C LEU A 170 -11.82 59.76 -31.50
N TYR A 171 -10.52 59.83 -31.81
CA TYR A 171 -9.89 61.15 -32.04
C TYR A 171 -8.81 61.15 -33.14
N ALA A 172 -9.21 61.42 -34.39
CA ALA A 172 -8.44 62.17 -35.40
C ALA A 172 -9.32 62.56 -36.59
#